data_AF-A0A655ALH0-F1
#
_entry.id   AF-A0A655ALH0-F1
#
_cell.length_a   1.000
_cell.length_b   1.000
_cell.length_c   1.000
_cell.angle_alpha   90.00
_cell.angle_beta   90.00
_cell.angle_gamma   90.00
#
_symmetry.space_group_name_H-M   'P 1'
#
loop_
_entity.id
_entity.type
_entity.pdbx_description
1 polymer ?
#
loop_
_entity_poly.entity_id
_entity_poly.type
_entity_poly.pdbx_seq_one_letter_code
_entity_poly.pdbx_strand_id
1 'polypeptide(L)'
;MTDRVLRVTAIDIATGELVVFHRESNVALVDAVAASCSVPGAWPPVTIAGRRYMDGGVASSVNLGVADDCDAAVVLVPAGADAPSPFGGGAAAEIAAATGMVFAVFADDDSLAAFGPNPLDPLCRVNSAMAGRQQGRREAQAVARLLGV
;
A
#
# COMPACT_ATOMS: atom_id res chain seq x y z
N MET A 1 19.04 -16.01 1.25
CA MET A 1 17.98 -14.97 1.14
C MET A 1 17.04 -15.46 0.06
N THR A 2 15.79 -15.78 0.40
CA THR A 2 14.79 -16.19 -0.60
C THR A 2 14.55 -15.03 -1.55
N ASP A 3 14.58 -15.28 -2.86
CA ASP A 3 14.20 -14.28 -3.85
C ASP A 3 12.70 -13.97 -3.66
N ARG A 4 12.35 -12.72 -3.35
CA ARG A 4 10.97 -12.28 -3.16
C ARG A 4 10.61 -11.33 -4.29
N VAL A 5 9.44 -11.55 -4.90
CA VAL A 5 8.89 -10.65 -5.91
C VAL A 5 8.49 -9.35 -5.23
N LEU A 6 8.91 -8.23 -5.81
CA LEU A 6 8.51 -6.88 -5.42
C LEU A 6 7.79 -6.22 -6.60
N ARG A 7 6.61 -5.70 -6.33
CA ARG A 7 5.78 -4.93 -7.26
C ARG A 7 5.52 -3.56 -6.64
N VAL A 8 5.74 -2.49 -7.41
CA VAL A 8 5.57 -1.10 -6.96
C VAL A 8 4.66 -0.39 -7.95
N THR A 9 3.55 0.15 -7.45
CA THR A 9 2.49 0.75 -8.26
C THR A 9 2.69 2.23 -8.51
N ALA A 10 2.41 2.70 -9.71
CA ALA A 10 2.31 4.11 -10.04
C ALA A 10 1.24 4.32 -11.12
N ILE A 11 0.78 5.56 -11.31
CA ILE A 11 -0.09 5.92 -12.43
C ILE A 11 0.71 6.65 -13.48
N ASP A 12 0.67 6.20 -14.73
CA ASP A 12 1.17 7.01 -15.84
C ASP A 12 0.21 8.20 -16.06
N ILE A 13 0.73 9.42 -15.96
CA ILE A 13 -0.13 10.61 -15.96
C ILE A 13 -0.74 10.93 -17.33
N ALA A 14 -0.14 10.43 -18.42
CA ALA A 14 -0.60 10.73 -19.78
C ALA A 14 -1.77 9.84 -20.17
N THR A 15 -1.79 8.61 -19.66
CA THR A 15 -2.79 7.57 -19.97
C THR A 15 -3.80 7.36 -18.86
N GLY A 16 -3.44 7.65 -17.61
CA GLY A 16 -4.22 7.31 -16.43
C GLY A 16 -4.15 5.83 -16.04
N GLU A 17 -3.30 5.04 -16.70
CA GLU A 17 -3.19 3.60 -16.45
C GLU A 17 -2.33 3.29 -15.23
N LEU A 18 -2.72 2.25 -14.48
CA LEU A 18 -1.91 1.66 -13.43
C LEU A 18 -0.71 0.94 -14.04
N VAL A 19 0.49 1.35 -13.65
CA VAL A 19 1.75 0.74 -14.02
C VAL A 19 2.33 0.04 -12.79
N VAL A 20 2.78 -1.19 -12.96
CA VAL A 20 3.43 -1.98 -11.92
C VAL A 20 4.89 -2.16 -12.28
N PHE A 21 5.78 -1.49 -11.54
CA PHE A 21 7.21 -1.71 -11.65
C PHE A 21 7.61 -2.98 -10.91
N HIS A 22 8.45 -3.79 -11.54
CA HIS A 22 9.01 -5.03 -11.01
C HIS A 22 10.46 -5.21 -11.50
N ARG A 23 11.10 -6.31 -11.12
CA ARG A 23 12.51 -6.62 -11.42
C ARG A 23 12.90 -6.45 -12.89
N GLU A 24 11.99 -6.79 -13.81
CA GLU A 24 12.25 -6.78 -15.26
C GLU A 24 11.87 -5.46 -15.93
N SER A 25 11.31 -4.49 -15.19
CA SER A 25 10.92 -3.19 -15.74
C SER A 25 12.11 -2.31 -16.13
N ASN A 26 13.35 -2.70 -15.78
CA ASN A 26 14.57 -1.92 -16.01
C ASN A 26 14.51 -0.51 -15.40
N VAL A 27 13.84 -0.37 -14.25
CA VAL A 27 13.73 0.87 -13.47
C VAL A 27 14.45 0.67 -12.14
N ALA A 28 15.24 1.66 -11.71
CA ALA A 28 15.88 1.61 -10.40
C ALA A 28 14.81 1.62 -9.30
N LEU A 29 14.99 0.80 -8.25
CA LEU A 29 14.00 0.69 -7.17
C LEU A 29 13.66 2.05 -6.55
N VAL A 30 14.66 2.92 -6.36
CA VAL A 30 14.46 4.26 -5.80
C VAL A 30 13.55 5.09 -6.69
N ASP A 31 13.67 5.00 -8.01
CA ASP A 31 12.83 5.75 -8.95
C ASP A 31 11.39 5.20 -8.96
N ALA A 32 11.22 3.88 -8.93
CA ALA A 32 9.91 3.24 -8.85
C ALA A 32 9.18 3.64 -7.55
N VAL A 33 9.88 3.63 -6.42
CA VAL A 33 9.33 4.07 -5.12
C VAL A 33 9.03 5.56 -5.14
N ALA A 34 9.92 6.40 -5.70
CA ALA A 34 9.67 7.84 -5.81
C ALA A 34 8.42 8.14 -6.65
N ALA A 35 8.22 7.43 -7.76
CA ALA A 35 7.00 7.52 -8.55
C ALA A 35 5.76 7.09 -7.75
N SER A 36 5.86 5.97 -7.04
CA SER A 36 4.78 5.43 -6.20
C SER A 36 4.41 6.31 -5.01
N CYS A 37 5.30 7.19 -4.54
CA CYS A 37 5.04 8.10 -3.42
C CYS A 37 4.74 9.54 -3.87
N SER A 38 4.62 9.79 -5.18
CA SER A 38 4.38 11.13 -5.72
C SER A 38 2.89 11.49 -5.66
N VAL A 39 2.39 11.72 -4.44
CA VAL A 39 0.97 12.04 -4.19
C VAL A 39 0.62 13.38 -4.84
N PRO A 40 -0.42 13.44 -5.71
CA PRO A 40 -0.85 14.69 -6.33
C PRO A 40 -1.14 15.78 -5.30
N GLY A 41 -0.57 16.97 -5.53
CA GLY A 41 -0.71 18.13 -4.64
C GLY A 41 0.35 18.21 -3.54
N ALA A 42 1.03 17.11 -3.20
CA ALA A 42 2.13 17.10 -2.24
C ALA A 42 3.51 17.05 -2.91
N TRP A 43 3.66 16.26 -3.98
CA TRP A 43 4.92 16.14 -4.73
C TRP A 43 4.70 16.21 -6.26
N PRO A 44 5.70 16.67 -7.03
CA PRO A 44 5.62 16.66 -8.49
C PRO A 44 5.74 15.23 -9.06
N PRO A 45 5.11 14.92 -10.21
CA PRO A 45 5.27 13.65 -10.90
C PRO A 45 6.74 13.31 -11.18
N VAL A 46 7.10 12.04 -11.02
CA VAL A 46 8.46 11.54 -11.28
C VAL A 46 8.61 11.13 -12.73
N THR A 47 9.74 11.51 -13.35
CA THR A 47 10.02 11.15 -14.75
C THR A 47 10.94 9.93 -14.82
N ILE A 48 10.49 8.86 -15.47
CA ILE A 48 11.28 7.65 -15.73
C ILE A 48 11.21 7.35 -17.22
N ALA A 49 12.38 7.29 -17.88
CA ALA A 49 12.50 7.03 -19.32
C ALA A 49 11.58 7.92 -20.19
N GLY A 50 11.45 9.20 -19.84
CA GLY A 50 10.64 10.18 -20.58
C GLY A 50 9.13 10.13 -20.31
N ARG A 51 8.64 9.17 -19.52
CA ARG A 51 7.24 9.12 -19.05
C ARG A 51 7.15 9.69 -17.65
N ARG A 52 5.99 10.28 -17.30
CA ARG A 52 5.76 10.90 -16.00
C ARG A 52 4.75 10.10 -15.21
N TYR A 53 5.02 9.91 -13.92
CA TYR A 53 4.27 9.03 -13.04
C TYR A 53 3.89 9.73 -11.74
N MET A 54 2.73 9.39 -11.21
CA MET A 54 2.25 9.81 -9.89
C MET A 54 1.88 8.59 -9.03
N ASP A 55 1.54 8.84 -7.77
CA ASP A 55 1.21 7.83 -6.76
C ASP A 55 0.13 6.84 -7.25
N GLY A 56 0.42 5.53 -7.07
CA GLY A 56 -0.50 4.44 -7.44
C GLY A 56 -1.79 4.39 -6.61
N GLY A 57 -1.77 5.01 -5.43
CA GLY A 57 -2.89 5.24 -4.53
C GLY A 57 -4.07 5.97 -5.17
N VAL A 58 -3.83 6.67 -6.29
CA VAL A 58 -4.87 7.34 -7.07
C VAL A 58 -5.84 6.35 -7.73
N ALA A 59 -5.38 5.16 -8.12
CA ALA A 59 -6.28 4.11 -8.62
C ALA A 59 -6.99 3.39 -7.47
N SER A 60 -6.21 3.01 -6.45
CA SER A 60 -6.69 2.34 -5.24
C SER A 60 -5.68 2.52 -4.12
N SER A 61 -6.15 2.67 -2.87
CA SER A 61 -5.29 2.74 -1.69
C SER A 61 -4.57 1.43 -1.35
N VAL A 62 -5.02 0.28 -1.86
CA VAL A 62 -4.42 -1.04 -1.56
C VAL A 62 -3.95 -1.80 -2.81
N ASN A 63 -4.46 -1.47 -4.01
CA ASN A 63 -4.11 -2.09 -5.28
C ASN A 63 -4.09 -3.63 -5.22
N LEU A 64 -5.11 -4.23 -4.61
CA LEU A 64 -5.13 -5.67 -4.28
C LEU A 64 -5.04 -6.55 -5.54
N GLY A 65 -5.55 -6.07 -6.67
CA GLY A 65 -5.45 -6.75 -7.96
C GLY A 65 -4.01 -6.98 -8.46
N VAL A 66 -3.00 -6.27 -7.91
CA VAL A 66 -1.58 -6.49 -8.24
C VAL A 66 -1.03 -7.80 -7.65
N ALA A 67 -1.80 -8.43 -6.74
CA ALA A 67 -1.49 -9.71 -6.10
C ALA A 67 -2.54 -10.79 -6.44
N ASP A 68 -3.22 -10.67 -7.58
CA ASP A 68 -4.23 -11.63 -8.05
C ASP A 68 -3.67 -13.04 -8.34
N ASP A 69 -2.36 -13.13 -8.58
CA ASP A 69 -1.61 -14.37 -8.78
C ASP A 69 -1.23 -15.09 -7.48
N CYS A 70 -1.59 -14.53 -6.32
CA CYS A 70 -1.30 -15.11 -5.01
C CYS A 70 -2.49 -15.92 -4.48
N ASP A 71 -2.21 -17.09 -3.89
CA ASP A 71 -3.25 -17.92 -3.25
C ASP A 71 -3.88 -17.23 -2.03
N ALA A 72 -3.12 -16.35 -1.38
CA ALA A 72 -3.56 -15.57 -0.24
C ALA A 72 -2.86 -14.20 -0.18
N ALA A 73 -3.56 -13.20 0.36
CA ALA A 73 -3.03 -11.85 0.54
C ALA A 73 -3.25 -11.37 1.98
N VAL A 74 -2.19 -10.81 2.58
CA VAL A 74 -2.27 -10.06 3.84
C VAL A 74 -2.15 -8.59 3.50
N VAL A 75 -3.19 -7.81 3.74
CA VAL A 75 -3.28 -6.40 3.38
C VAL A 75 -3.09 -5.54 4.62
N LEU A 76 -2.05 -4.72 4.64
CA LEU A 76 -1.77 -3.80 5.76
C LEU A 76 -2.27 -2.41 5.37
N VAL A 77 -3.30 -1.93 6.06
CA VAL A 77 -3.95 -0.66 5.77
C VAL A 77 -3.67 0.32 6.92
N PRO A 78 -2.84 1.36 6.71
CA PRO A 78 -2.53 2.34 7.75
C PRO A 78 -3.67 3.37 7.92
N ALA A 79 -4.91 2.87 8.01
CA ALA A 79 -6.14 3.63 8.21
C ALA A 79 -7.20 2.72 8.85
N GLY A 80 -8.24 3.33 9.44
CA GLY A 80 -9.42 2.57 9.88
C GLY A 80 -10.20 1.99 8.70
N ALA A 81 -10.98 0.94 8.93
CA ALA A 81 -11.79 0.30 7.89
C ALA A 81 -12.80 1.27 7.24
N ASP A 82 -13.28 2.23 8.01
CA ASP A 82 -14.29 3.21 7.60
C ASP A 82 -13.64 4.51 7.08
N ALA A 83 -12.31 4.53 6.92
CA ALA A 83 -11.61 5.72 6.46
C ALA A 83 -12.04 6.09 5.03
N PRO A 84 -12.36 7.38 4.78
CA PRO A 84 -12.76 7.81 3.46
C PRO A 84 -11.59 7.67 2.48
N SER A 85 -11.91 7.29 1.25
CA SER A 85 -10.95 7.28 0.16
C SER A 85 -11.22 8.46 -0.79
N PRO A 86 -10.20 9.22 -1.20
CA PRO A 86 -10.37 10.25 -2.23
C PRO A 86 -10.75 9.66 -3.59
N PHE A 87 -10.45 8.37 -3.82
CA PHE A 87 -10.72 7.65 -5.07
C PHE A 87 -11.32 6.27 -4.80
N GLY A 88 -12.33 5.87 -5.56
CA GLY A 88 -12.98 4.55 -5.45
C GLY A 88 -13.79 4.34 -4.16
N GLY A 89 -14.09 3.08 -3.83
CA GLY A 89 -14.89 2.68 -2.67
C GLY A 89 -14.11 2.57 -1.35
N GLY A 90 -12.79 2.76 -1.38
CA GLY A 90 -11.88 2.60 -0.25
C GLY A 90 -11.41 1.16 0.00
N ALA A 91 -10.44 1.03 0.90
CA ALA A 91 -9.73 -0.23 1.14
C ALA A 91 -10.67 -1.36 1.59
N ALA A 92 -11.60 -1.08 2.51
CA ALA A 92 -12.54 -2.08 3.01
C ALA A 92 -13.47 -2.61 1.91
N ALA A 93 -13.96 -1.73 1.02
CA ALA A 93 -14.83 -2.15 -0.09
C ALA A 93 -14.07 -3.02 -1.11
N GLU A 94 -12.82 -2.65 -1.44
CA GLU A 94 -11.99 -3.43 -2.35
C GLU A 94 -11.65 -4.82 -1.77
N ILE A 95 -11.27 -4.86 -0.49
CA ILE A 95 -10.97 -6.11 0.21
C ILE A 95 -12.21 -7.00 0.28
N ALA A 96 -13.38 -6.43 0.56
CA ALA A 96 -14.64 -7.19 0.61
C ALA A 96 -15.08 -7.73 -0.76
N ALA A 97 -14.66 -7.07 -1.86
CA ALA A 97 -14.94 -7.52 -3.22
C ALA A 97 -13.95 -8.58 -3.74
N ALA A 98 -12.88 -8.86 -3.00
CA ALA A 98 -11.88 -9.85 -3.40
C ALA A 98 -12.43 -11.28 -3.35
N THR A 99 -12.07 -12.09 -4.33
CA THR A 99 -12.51 -13.49 -4.45
C THR A 99 -11.55 -14.49 -3.82
N GLY A 100 -10.34 -14.05 -3.46
CA GLY A 100 -9.28 -14.87 -2.87
C GLY A 100 -9.27 -14.87 -1.33
N MET A 101 -8.29 -15.58 -0.76
CA MET A 101 -8.08 -15.61 0.68
C MET A 101 -7.36 -14.35 1.14
N VAL A 102 -8.13 -13.37 1.62
CA VAL A 102 -7.61 -12.05 2.01
C VAL A 102 -7.79 -11.82 3.50
N PHE A 103 -6.74 -11.37 4.17
CA PHE A 103 -6.78 -10.92 5.57
C PHE A 103 -6.29 -9.49 5.66
N ALA A 104 -7.15 -8.60 6.14
CA ALA A 104 -6.84 -7.19 6.30
C ALA A 104 -6.46 -6.87 7.74
N VAL A 105 -5.39 -6.08 7.89
CA VAL A 105 -5.02 -5.43 9.14
C VAL A 105 -5.20 -3.93 8.94
N PHE A 106 -6.35 -3.42 9.39
CA PHE A 106 -6.61 -1.98 9.50
C PHE A 106 -5.95 -1.43 10.76
N ALA A 107 -5.54 -0.16 10.74
CA ALA A 107 -4.97 0.49 11.92
C ALA A 107 -5.98 0.48 13.07
N ASP A 108 -5.57 -0.04 14.23
CA ASP A 108 -6.36 0.03 15.46
C ASP A 108 -6.28 1.42 16.12
N ASP A 109 -7.06 1.63 17.18
CA ASP A 109 -7.13 2.92 17.89
C ASP A 109 -5.75 3.41 18.38
N ASP A 110 -4.92 2.50 18.88
CA ASP A 110 -3.55 2.81 19.31
C ASP A 110 -2.68 3.29 18.13
N SER A 111 -2.80 2.61 16.99
CA SER A 111 -2.07 2.96 15.77
C SER A 111 -2.54 4.28 15.18
N LEU A 112 -3.86 4.50 15.12
CA LEU A 112 -4.48 5.75 14.68
C LEU A 112 -4.04 6.93 15.55
N ALA A 113 -4.02 6.75 16.88
CA ALA A 113 -3.52 7.75 17.82
C ALA A 113 -2.01 8.02 17.62
N ALA A 114 -1.24 6.99 17.27
CA ALA A 114 0.21 7.11 17.09
C ALA A 114 0.63 7.91 15.84
N PHE A 115 -0.06 7.75 14.70
CA PHE A 115 0.23 8.55 13.50
C PHE A 115 -0.55 9.86 13.43
N GLY A 116 -1.66 9.98 14.17
CA GLY A 116 -2.44 11.21 14.29
C GLY A 116 -3.13 11.66 12.99
N PRO A 117 -3.68 12.88 12.95
CA PRO A 117 -4.47 13.35 11.81
C PRO A 117 -3.65 13.75 10.59
N ASN A 118 -2.32 13.92 10.74
CA ASN A 118 -1.42 14.31 9.66
C ASN A 118 -0.41 13.18 9.39
N PRO A 119 -0.67 12.30 8.41
CA PRO A 119 0.26 11.21 8.09
C PRO A 119 1.59 11.71 7.51
N LEU A 120 1.69 12.99 7.13
CA LEU A 120 2.92 13.62 6.65
C LEU A 120 3.77 14.25 7.77
N ASP A 121 3.33 14.17 9.03
CA ASP A 121 4.10 14.66 10.16
C ASP A 121 5.32 13.75 10.43
N PRO A 122 6.57 14.23 10.25
CA PRO A 122 7.76 13.41 10.46
C PRO A 122 7.95 12.96 11.92
N LEU A 123 7.29 13.61 12.89
CA LEU A 123 7.33 13.25 14.30
C LEU A 123 6.58 11.95 14.60
N CYS A 124 5.61 11.59 13.76
CA CYS A 124 4.77 10.42 14.02
C CYS A 124 5.50 9.09 13.74
N ARG A 125 6.49 9.09 12.83
CA ARG A 125 7.16 7.90 12.27
C ARG A 125 7.55 6.83 13.30
N VAL A 126 8.19 7.22 14.41
CA VAL A 126 8.67 6.27 15.43
C VAL A 126 7.49 5.65 16.18
N ASN A 127 6.54 6.47 16.60
CA ASN A 127 5.36 6.01 17.33
C ASN A 127 4.49 5.11 16.45
N SER A 128 4.27 5.47 15.19
CA SER A 128 3.53 4.67 14.21
C SER A 128 4.19 3.30 14.01
N ALA A 129 5.52 3.26 13.85
CA ALA A 129 6.25 2.01 13.69
C ALA A 129 6.16 1.11 14.93
N MET A 130 6.21 1.70 16.13
CA MET A 130 6.06 0.97 17.39
C MET A 130 4.65 0.42 17.56
N ALA A 131 3.62 1.23 17.33
CA ALA A 131 2.21 0.83 17.44
C ALA A 131 1.88 -0.28 16.44
N GLY A 132 2.25 -0.12 15.16
CA GLY A 132 2.05 -1.14 14.13
C GLY A 132 2.79 -2.45 14.44
N ARG A 133 3.98 -2.38 15.04
CA ARG A 133 4.70 -3.60 15.51
C ARG A 133 3.97 -4.31 16.65
N GLN A 134 3.36 -3.56 17.57
CA GLN A 134 2.57 -4.14 18.65
C GLN A 134 1.28 -4.77 18.12
N GLN A 135 0.56 -4.07 17.25
CA GLN A 135 -0.62 -4.61 16.57
C GLN A 135 -0.27 -5.88 15.77
N GLY A 136 0.78 -5.83 14.95
CA GLY A 136 1.24 -6.98 14.17
C GLY A 136 1.58 -8.20 15.03
N ARG A 137 2.08 -8.03 16.27
CA ARG A 137 2.28 -9.15 17.20
C ARG A 137 0.97 -9.78 17.68
N ARG A 138 -0.08 -8.98 17.87
CA ARG A 138 -1.42 -9.48 18.23
C ARG A 138 -2.04 -10.22 17.05
N GLU A 139 -1.91 -9.68 15.84
CA GLU A 139 -2.49 -10.26 14.61
C GLU A 139 -1.70 -11.47 14.08
N ALA A 140 -0.44 -11.64 14.48
CA ALA A 140 0.45 -12.66 13.95
C ALA A 140 -0.15 -14.08 13.93
N GLN A 141 -0.87 -14.47 14.99
CA GLN A 141 -1.47 -15.80 15.06
C GLN A 141 -2.65 -15.95 14.08
N ALA A 142 -3.43 -14.89 13.85
CA ALA A 142 -4.52 -14.92 12.88
C ALA A 142 -3.97 -15.01 11.44
N VAL A 143 -2.92 -14.22 11.14
CA VAL A 143 -2.20 -14.27 9.88
C VAL A 143 -1.58 -15.65 9.65
N ALA A 144 -0.94 -16.25 10.66
CA ALA A 144 -0.34 -17.57 10.57
C ALA A 144 -1.40 -18.65 10.24
N ARG A 145 -2.56 -18.60 10.90
CA ARG A 145 -3.70 -19.50 10.60
C ARG A 145 -4.20 -19.37 9.17
N LEU A 146 -4.29 -18.15 8.65
CA LEU A 146 -4.67 -17.90 7.25
C LEU A 146 -3.66 -18.52 6.28
N LEU A 147 -2.36 -18.31 6.54
CA LEU A 147 -1.28 -18.75 5.65
C LEU A 147 -0.90 -20.23 5.83
N GLY A 148 -1.45 -20.92 6.83
CA GLY A 148 -1.14 -22.32 7.12
C GLY A 148 0.29 -22.55 7.62
N VAL A 149 0.88 -21.57 8.33
CA VAL A 149 2.25 -21.61 8.87
C VAL A 149 2.32 -21.54 10.39
#